data_AF-A0A7Y8SST3-F1
#
_entry.id   AF-A0A7Y8SST3-F1
#
_cell.length_a   1.000
_cell.length_b   1.000
_cell.length_c   1.000
_cell.angle_alpha   90.00
_cell.angle_beta   90.00
_cell.angle_gamma   90.00
#
_symmetry.space_group_name_H-M   'P 1'
#
loop_
_entity.id
_entity.type
_entity.pdbx_description
1 polymer ?
#
loop_
_entity_poly.entity_id
_entity_poly.type
_entity_poly.pdbx_seq_one_letter_code
_entity_poly.pdbx_strand_id
1 'polypeptide(L)'
;MAAPDRIAVVTVHGTGDTAPGPDGDKWFQNGSVFTERLKARLAAQGLEADIQPLLWSGANSASEREKGARKLAKRVRALSKKAPVHIIGHSHGGNVANDAACMLNWSNRQRRKRIASLTTVGTPFFRTRVTAGERFGAWFFIVLTFLSVLLIPPMLAFAHEAASQVMLIEAKSTVYIEPGAQDKREETQAAQSGEVRKRANAAAGLVTTLALASLGALVFMVPLGFRGVGRIRRAGRRARADASLLSIWHPNDEAIAFLSRLEGLRIEPFPRWSMLRGSRTGAIIWGVRAVMLIPLASALFFILGAFGVESAFVMGLGLLIIGIAVAPLLFAIVYVFYRLFAALVLELGVRGVLNKTVDGALKGVAFGRDGDNRIGDVSTCSHYYSAERVELSGPVAQRMLEGSTEATRRLFDKYRASLFQVGTDQSNAINELAQDAMTWDSLVHTTYFDQPEIADLIGDYIARVEKGAPA
;
A
#
# COMPACT_ATOMS: atom_id res chain seq x y z
N MET A 1 18.26 47.39 -20.35
CA MET A 1 18.14 46.38 -19.29
C MET A 1 18.32 45.01 -19.92
N ALA A 2 19.09 44.11 -19.30
CA ALA A 2 19.18 42.72 -19.76
C ALA A 2 17.80 42.06 -19.64
N ALA A 3 17.49 41.10 -20.54
CA ALA A 3 16.27 40.32 -20.41
C ALA A 3 16.29 39.54 -19.08
N PRO A 4 15.16 39.44 -18.36
CA PRO A 4 15.11 38.72 -17.10
C PRO A 4 15.42 37.24 -17.31
N ASP A 5 16.10 36.63 -16.34
CA ASP A 5 16.41 35.21 -16.38
C ASP A 5 15.12 34.41 -16.18
N ARG A 6 14.83 33.53 -17.14
CA ARG A 6 13.62 32.70 -17.15
C ARG A 6 13.81 31.45 -16.31
N ILE A 7 12.90 31.23 -15.38
CA ILE A 7 12.86 30.03 -14.53
C ILE A 7 11.50 29.34 -14.64
N ALA A 8 11.48 28.03 -14.38
CA ALA A 8 10.24 27.26 -14.26
C ALA A 8 10.00 26.88 -12.79
N VAL A 9 8.81 27.18 -12.28
CA VAL A 9 8.41 26.84 -10.90
C VAL A 9 7.26 25.85 -10.96
N VAL A 10 7.48 24.63 -10.47
CA VAL A 10 6.44 23.59 -10.44
C VAL A 10 5.83 23.51 -9.05
N THR A 11 4.54 23.81 -8.95
CA THR A 11 3.77 23.71 -7.69
C THR A 11 3.12 22.32 -7.58
N VAL A 12 3.15 21.74 -6.38
CA VAL A 12 2.64 20.38 -6.11
C VAL A 12 1.74 20.41 -4.88
N HIS A 13 0.44 20.26 -5.10
CA HIS A 13 -0.58 20.35 -4.07
C HIS A 13 -0.57 19.20 -3.07
N GLY A 14 -1.15 19.45 -1.89
CA GLY A 14 -1.34 18.47 -0.81
C GLY A 14 -2.48 17.48 -1.06
N THR A 15 -2.81 16.71 -0.02
CA THR A 15 -3.95 15.79 -0.06
C THR A 15 -5.26 16.55 -0.07
N GLY A 16 -6.26 16.07 -0.82
CA GLY A 16 -7.58 16.70 -0.91
C GLY A 16 -7.63 18.02 -1.69
N ASP A 17 -6.50 18.70 -1.88
CA ASP A 17 -6.41 19.98 -2.58
C ASP A 17 -6.31 19.82 -4.12
N THR A 18 -7.22 19.06 -4.72
CA THR A 18 -7.23 18.79 -6.18
C THR A 18 -7.97 19.87 -6.95
N ALA A 19 -7.68 19.98 -8.25
CA ALA A 19 -8.38 20.89 -9.16
C ALA A 19 -8.60 20.25 -10.54
N PRO A 20 -9.64 20.64 -11.29
CA PRO A 20 -9.88 20.14 -12.65
C PRO A 20 -8.85 20.65 -13.66
N GLY A 21 -8.22 21.79 -13.40
CA GLY A 21 -7.31 22.46 -14.32
C GLY A 21 -6.16 23.19 -13.63
N PRO A 22 -5.18 23.71 -14.40
CA PRO A 22 -4.03 24.43 -13.86
C PRO A 22 -4.36 25.85 -13.40
N ASP A 23 -5.44 26.46 -13.89
CA ASP A 23 -5.79 27.85 -13.57
C ASP A 23 -6.96 27.88 -12.56
N GLY A 24 -6.91 28.82 -11.61
CA GLY A 24 -7.92 28.96 -10.56
C GLY A 24 -7.36 29.55 -9.27
N ASP A 25 -8.19 29.54 -8.22
CA ASP A 25 -7.90 30.28 -6.98
C ASP A 25 -7.11 29.48 -5.94
N LYS A 26 -6.99 28.16 -6.11
CA LYS A 26 -6.22 27.32 -5.18
C LYS A 26 -4.76 27.71 -5.22
N TRP A 27 -4.08 27.73 -4.06
CA TRP A 27 -2.74 28.30 -3.92
C TRP A 27 -1.71 27.81 -4.95
N PHE A 28 -1.84 26.57 -5.43
CA PHE A 28 -0.90 25.98 -6.38
C PHE A 28 -1.24 26.30 -7.84
N GLN A 29 -2.46 26.72 -8.14
CA GLN A 29 -2.94 27.05 -9.47
C GLN A 29 -2.45 28.42 -9.93
N ASN A 30 -2.41 28.60 -11.24
CA ASN A 30 -2.09 29.89 -11.85
C ASN A 30 -3.20 30.91 -11.56
N GLY A 31 -2.80 32.14 -11.21
CA GLY A 31 -3.72 33.23 -10.91
C GLY A 31 -4.14 33.29 -9.45
N SER A 32 -3.80 32.28 -8.64
CA SER A 32 -4.02 32.33 -7.20
C SER A 32 -3.20 33.45 -6.55
N VAL A 33 -3.70 33.95 -5.41
CA VAL A 33 -3.06 35.03 -4.64
C VAL A 33 -1.60 34.71 -4.33
N PHE A 34 -1.31 33.46 -3.94
CA PHE A 34 0.05 33.00 -3.69
C PHE A 34 0.93 33.06 -4.94
N THR A 35 0.48 32.53 -6.07
CA THR A 35 1.30 32.49 -7.29
C THR A 35 1.58 33.87 -7.87
N GLU A 36 0.60 34.78 -7.83
CA GLU A 36 0.80 36.15 -8.29
C GLU A 36 1.76 36.92 -7.38
N ARG A 37 1.66 36.73 -6.05
CA ARG A 37 2.63 37.30 -5.11
C ARG A 37 4.04 36.75 -5.33
N LEU A 38 4.16 35.43 -5.52
CA LEU A 38 5.45 34.79 -5.79
C LEU A 38 6.07 35.32 -7.09
N LYS A 39 5.29 35.46 -8.17
CA LYS A 39 5.76 36.07 -9.42
C LYS A 39 6.23 37.50 -9.20
N ALA A 40 5.47 38.32 -8.47
CA ALA A 40 5.85 39.69 -8.18
C ALA A 40 7.15 39.76 -7.37
N ARG A 41 7.32 38.90 -6.36
CA ARG A 41 8.56 38.81 -5.58
C ARG A 41 9.75 38.41 -6.43
N LEU A 42 9.60 37.41 -7.31
CA LEU A 42 10.66 36.95 -8.21
C LEU A 42 11.01 38.01 -9.27
N ALA A 43 10.01 38.70 -9.82
CA ALA A 43 10.21 39.79 -10.77
C ALA A 43 11.00 40.96 -10.13
N ALA A 44 10.72 41.29 -8.86
CA ALA A 44 11.49 42.27 -8.10
C ALA A 44 12.97 41.86 -7.91
N GLN A 45 13.28 40.56 -8.04
CA GLN A 45 14.64 40.01 -8.01
C GLN A 45 15.26 39.85 -9.41
N GLY A 46 14.57 40.27 -10.48
CA GLY A 46 15.03 40.18 -11.88
C GLY A 46 14.76 38.83 -12.55
N LEU A 47 13.88 37.99 -11.98
CA LEU A 47 13.55 36.66 -12.48
C LEU A 47 12.15 36.63 -13.09
N GLU A 48 12.02 36.06 -14.29
CA GLU A 48 10.72 35.80 -14.93
C GLU A 48 10.32 34.34 -14.65
N ALA A 49 9.27 34.15 -13.84
CA ALA A 49 8.84 32.83 -13.39
C ALA A 49 7.64 32.29 -14.18
N ASP A 50 7.84 31.16 -14.85
CA ASP A 50 6.78 30.35 -15.44
C ASP A 50 6.28 29.32 -14.40
N ILE A 51 5.17 29.63 -13.74
CA ILE A 51 4.55 28.76 -12.73
C ILE A 51 3.71 27.69 -13.43
N GLN A 52 3.96 26.42 -13.07
CA GLN A 52 3.34 25.27 -13.71
C GLN A 52 2.80 24.27 -12.67
N PRO A 53 1.48 24.28 -12.45
CA PRO A 53 0.82 23.35 -11.55
C PRO A 53 0.99 21.88 -11.96
N LEU A 54 1.40 21.02 -11.02
CA LEU A 54 1.33 19.58 -11.19
C LEU A 54 -0.01 19.06 -10.66
N LEU A 55 -0.94 18.77 -11.58
CA LEU A 55 -2.18 18.06 -11.25
C LEU A 55 -1.88 16.58 -10.97
N TRP A 56 -2.09 16.13 -9.74
CA TRP A 56 -2.08 14.72 -9.36
C TRP A 56 -3.35 14.40 -8.56
N SER A 57 -3.57 13.15 -8.18
CA SER A 57 -4.84 12.74 -7.59
C SER A 57 -5.10 13.32 -6.18
N GLY A 58 -4.06 13.80 -5.49
CA GLY A 58 -4.20 14.28 -4.11
C GLY A 58 -4.67 13.21 -3.11
N ALA A 59 -4.71 11.94 -3.51
CA ALA A 59 -5.18 10.87 -2.66
C ALA A 59 -4.19 10.60 -1.52
N ASN A 60 -4.69 10.27 -0.33
CA ASN A 60 -3.86 9.71 0.73
C ASN A 60 -3.51 8.25 0.40
N SER A 61 -2.63 8.07 -0.60
CA SER A 61 -2.23 6.79 -1.15
C SER A 61 -0.75 6.85 -1.54
N ALA A 62 0.03 5.87 -1.09
CA ALA A 62 1.43 5.71 -1.43
C ALA A 62 1.61 5.42 -2.93
N SER A 63 0.71 4.62 -3.52
CA SER A 63 0.76 4.28 -4.93
C SER A 63 0.46 5.50 -5.82
N GLU A 64 -0.51 6.32 -5.43
CA GLU A 64 -0.87 7.58 -6.10
C GLU A 64 0.22 8.64 -5.96
N ARG A 65 0.85 8.75 -4.77
CA ARG A 65 2.03 9.61 -4.58
C ARG A 65 3.19 9.18 -5.49
N GLU A 66 3.46 7.88 -5.64
CA GLU A 66 4.48 7.37 -6.56
C GLU A 66 4.15 7.70 -8.03
N LYS A 67 2.88 7.58 -8.45
CA LYS A 67 2.43 7.99 -9.79
C LYS A 67 2.63 9.49 -10.01
N GLY A 68 2.25 10.32 -9.02
CA GLY A 68 2.50 11.76 -9.00
C GLY A 68 3.99 12.08 -9.15
N ALA A 69 4.85 11.38 -8.42
CA ALA A 69 6.30 11.60 -8.45
C ALA A 69 6.90 11.24 -9.81
N ARG A 70 6.41 10.17 -10.46
CA ARG A 70 6.80 9.81 -11.84
C ARG A 70 6.35 10.87 -12.84
N LYS A 71 5.12 11.37 -12.71
CA LYS A 71 4.58 12.46 -13.56
C LYS A 71 5.43 13.73 -13.40
N LEU A 72 5.74 14.10 -12.17
CA LEU A 72 6.61 15.24 -11.85
C LEU A 72 8.02 15.04 -12.42
N ALA A 73 8.66 13.90 -12.19
CA ALA A 73 9.99 13.61 -12.72
C ALA A 73 10.04 13.69 -14.25
N LYS A 74 8.99 13.24 -14.95
CA LYS A 74 8.87 13.39 -16.41
C LYS A 74 8.74 14.87 -16.81
N ARG A 75 7.92 15.65 -16.09
CA ARG A 75 7.74 17.09 -16.35
C ARG A 75 9.03 17.88 -16.13
N VAL A 76 9.69 17.67 -15.00
CA VAL A 76 10.98 18.30 -14.67
C VAL A 76 12.03 18.03 -15.75
N ARG A 77 12.14 16.78 -16.25
CA ARG A 77 13.07 16.46 -17.36
C ARG A 77 12.78 17.23 -18.64
N ALA A 78 11.52 17.57 -18.90
CA ALA A 78 11.14 18.36 -20.07
C ALA A 78 11.45 19.84 -19.86
N LEU A 79 11.13 20.38 -18.68
CA LEU A 79 11.35 21.79 -18.33
C LEU A 79 12.82 22.13 -18.17
N SER A 80 13.61 21.24 -17.56
CA SER A 80 15.07 21.42 -17.36
C SER A 80 15.87 21.47 -18.66
N LYS A 81 15.22 21.24 -19.81
CA LYS A 81 15.80 21.47 -21.12
C LYS A 81 15.83 22.95 -21.51
N LYS A 82 14.89 23.73 -20.99
CA LYS A 82 14.62 25.12 -21.36
C LYS A 82 15.04 26.12 -20.29
N ALA A 83 14.80 25.80 -19.02
CA ALA A 83 15.04 26.70 -17.90
C ALA A 83 15.44 25.91 -16.63
N PRO A 84 16.12 26.55 -15.65
CA PRO A 84 16.22 26.04 -14.29
C PRO A 84 14.84 25.72 -13.71
N VAL A 85 14.73 24.60 -12.96
CA VAL A 85 13.45 24.12 -12.43
C VAL A 85 13.46 24.16 -10.92
N HIS A 86 12.56 24.93 -10.35
CA HIS A 86 12.27 24.98 -8.91
C HIS A 86 10.98 24.23 -8.63
N ILE A 87 10.88 23.58 -7.48
CA ILE A 87 9.70 22.81 -7.10
C ILE A 87 9.22 23.29 -5.74
N ILE A 88 7.92 23.54 -5.60
CA ILE A 88 7.27 23.89 -4.33
C ILE A 88 6.23 22.82 -4.04
N GLY A 89 6.44 22.04 -2.99
CA GLY A 89 5.50 20.99 -2.56
C GLY A 89 4.89 21.29 -1.19
N HIS A 90 3.60 21.04 -1.03
CA HIS A 90 2.90 21.19 0.25
C HIS A 90 2.45 19.82 0.77
N SER A 91 2.47 19.61 2.09
CA SER A 91 1.90 18.41 2.71
C SER A 91 2.40 17.13 2.03
N HIS A 92 1.50 16.23 1.60
CA HIS A 92 1.85 15.04 0.82
C HIS A 92 2.45 15.35 -0.57
N GLY A 93 2.17 16.51 -1.17
CA GLY A 93 2.83 17.00 -2.38
C GLY A 93 4.33 17.23 -2.21
N GLY A 94 4.77 17.57 -0.99
CA GLY A 94 6.20 17.62 -0.65
C GLY A 94 6.87 16.24 -0.72
N ASN A 95 6.18 15.17 -0.30
CA ASN A 95 6.66 13.79 -0.47
C ASN A 95 6.73 13.40 -1.95
N VAL A 96 5.74 13.79 -2.77
CA VAL A 96 5.75 13.61 -4.23
C VAL A 96 6.98 14.27 -4.86
N ALA A 97 7.28 15.50 -4.46
CA ALA A 97 8.43 16.25 -4.92
C ALA A 97 9.77 15.61 -4.50
N ASN A 98 9.87 15.19 -3.25
CA ASN A 98 11.04 14.49 -2.69
C ASN A 98 11.31 13.14 -3.40
N ASP A 99 10.25 12.36 -3.68
CA ASP A 99 10.36 11.11 -4.42
C ASP A 99 10.76 11.35 -5.89
N ALA A 100 10.22 12.40 -6.53
CA ALA A 100 10.62 12.79 -7.87
C ALA A 100 12.11 13.19 -7.93
N ALA A 101 12.59 13.96 -6.94
CA ALA A 101 14.01 14.30 -6.80
C ALA A 101 14.88 13.03 -6.67
N CYS A 102 14.43 12.05 -5.90
CA CYS A 102 15.08 10.74 -5.80
C CYS A 102 15.12 10.05 -7.18
N MET A 103 14.00 9.99 -7.90
CA MET A 103 13.94 9.38 -9.25
C MET A 103 14.84 10.09 -10.27
N LEU A 104 15.14 11.37 -10.06
CA LEU A 104 16.04 12.17 -10.90
C LEU A 104 17.50 12.12 -10.46
N ASN A 105 17.79 11.43 -9.34
CA ASN A 105 19.10 11.40 -8.70
C ASN A 105 19.62 12.82 -8.41
N TRP A 106 18.76 13.72 -7.94
CA TRP A 106 19.11 15.12 -7.68
C TRP A 106 20.36 15.27 -6.80
N SER A 107 21.26 16.15 -7.21
CA SER A 107 22.57 16.43 -6.62
C SER A 107 23.10 17.75 -7.18
N ASN A 108 23.67 18.62 -6.34
CA ASN A 108 24.25 19.88 -6.82
C ASN A 108 25.55 19.68 -7.62
N ARG A 109 26.15 18.48 -7.57
CA ARG A 109 27.36 18.12 -8.33
C ARG A 109 27.07 17.75 -9.78
N GLN A 110 25.81 17.62 -10.18
CA GLN A 110 25.45 17.28 -11.55
C GLN A 110 25.82 18.41 -12.51
N ARG A 111 26.57 18.10 -13.58
CA ARG A 111 26.94 19.07 -14.63
C ARG A 111 25.73 19.79 -15.23
N ARG A 112 24.58 19.11 -15.29
CA ARG A 112 23.29 19.71 -15.68
C ARG A 112 22.28 19.44 -14.57
N LYS A 113 22.10 20.42 -13.68
CA LYS A 113 21.10 20.36 -12.61
C LYS A 113 19.71 20.26 -13.23
N ARG A 114 19.00 19.16 -12.95
CA ARG A 114 17.61 18.98 -13.40
C ARG A 114 16.62 19.73 -12.51
N ILE A 115 16.95 19.81 -11.23
CA ILE A 115 16.24 20.57 -10.21
C ILE A 115 17.25 21.59 -9.68
N ALA A 116 16.90 22.87 -9.75
CA ALA A 116 17.69 23.96 -9.20
C ALA A 116 17.47 24.05 -7.68
N SER A 117 16.22 24.10 -7.25
CA SER A 117 15.87 24.00 -5.83
C SER A 117 14.56 23.25 -5.59
N LEU A 118 14.38 22.78 -4.36
CA LEU A 118 13.16 22.17 -3.85
C LEU A 118 12.78 22.88 -2.55
N THR A 119 11.53 23.31 -2.46
CA THR A 119 10.93 23.84 -1.24
C THR A 119 9.75 22.97 -0.84
N THR A 120 9.65 22.68 0.45
CA THR A 120 8.54 21.93 1.04
C THR A 120 7.91 22.73 2.17
N VAL A 121 6.59 22.76 2.20
CA VAL A 121 5.80 23.52 3.17
C VAL A 121 4.89 22.56 3.92
N GLY A 122 4.95 22.55 5.26
CA GLY A 122 4.13 21.68 6.11
C GLY A 122 4.22 20.21 5.73
N THR A 123 5.36 19.72 5.24
CA THR A 123 5.44 18.35 4.69
C THR A 123 5.77 17.33 5.78
N PRO A 124 4.88 16.36 6.09
CA PRO A 124 5.24 15.23 6.94
C PRO A 124 6.05 14.23 6.10
N PHE A 125 7.38 14.31 6.17
CA PHE A 125 8.24 13.41 5.41
C PHE A 125 8.16 11.99 5.96
N PHE A 126 8.01 11.05 5.05
CA PHE A 126 8.00 9.63 5.38
C PHE A 126 9.32 8.97 5.03
N ARG A 127 9.81 8.12 5.93
CA ARG A 127 10.83 7.14 5.59
C ARG A 127 10.19 5.84 5.19
N THR A 128 10.51 5.38 3.99
CA THR A 128 10.20 4.00 3.61
C THR A 128 11.24 3.09 4.25
N ARG A 129 10.77 2.14 5.06
CA ARG A 129 11.61 1.10 5.65
C ARG A 129 11.42 -0.20 4.88
N VAL A 130 12.53 -0.90 4.67
CA VAL A 130 12.55 -2.24 4.10
C VAL A 130 13.37 -3.12 5.03
N THR A 131 12.74 -4.16 5.54
CA THR A 131 13.36 -5.19 6.39
C THR A 131 14.35 -6.04 5.58
N ALA A 132 15.29 -6.70 6.28
CA ALA A 132 16.23 -7.61 5.62
C ALA A 132 15.50 -8.74 4.86
N GLY A 133 14.42 -9.28 5.44
CA GLY A 133 13.58 -10.29 4.80
C GLY A 133 12.91 -9.80 3.51
N GLU A 134 12.35 -8.58 3.50
CA GLU A 134 11.78 -8.00 2.28
C GLU A 134 12.84 -7.74 1.19
N ARG A 135 14.06 -7.31 1.58
CA ARG A 135 15.18 -7.16 0.64
C ARG A 135 15.58 -8.49 0.02
N PHE A 136 15.76 -9.52 0.86
CA PHE A 136 16.10 -10.86 0.41
C PHE A 136 14.99 -11.44 -0.48
N GLY A 137 13.74 -11.35 -0.05
CA GLY A 137 12.58 -11.84 -0.78
C GLY A 137 12.45 -11.23 -2.17
N ALA A 138 12.69 -9.92 -2.32
CA ALA A 138 12.66 -9.29 -3.64
C ALA A 138 13.81 -9.73 -4.55
N TRP A 139 15.03 -9.86 -4.02
CA TRP A 139 16.15 -10.40 -4.80
C TRP A 139 15.91 -11.84 -5.22
N PHE A 140 15.47 -12.68 -4.29
CA PHE A 140 15.10 -14.07 -4.53
C PHE A 140 14.00 -14.16 -5.60
N PHE A 141 12.99 -13.30 -5.54
CA PHE A 141 11.92 -13.24 -6.53
C PHE A 141 12.43 -12.90 -7.94
N ILE A 142 13.38 -11.98 -8.10
CA ILE A 142 13.99 -11.69 -9.41
C ILE A 142 14.78 -12.90 -9.91
N VAL A 143 15.58 -13.51 -9.05
CA VAL A 143 16.39 -14.68 -9.40
C VAL A 143 15.48 -15.81 -9.86
N LEU A 144 14.40 -16.08 -9.14
CA LEU A 144 13.39 -17.06 -9.51
C LEU A 144 12.73 -16.71 -10.85
N THR A 145 12.35 -15.43 -11.03
CA THR A 145 11.76 -14.94 -12.29
C THR A 145 12.71 -15.16 -13.47
N PHE A 146 14.00 -14.83 -13.31
CA PHE A 146 15.02 -14.99 -14.33
C PHE A 146 15.29 -16.47 -14.63
N LEU A 147 15.39 -17.30 -13.60
CA LEU A 147 15.55 -18.75 -13.75
C LEU A 147 14.36 -19.36 -14.51
N SER A 148 13.13 -18.95 -14.19
CA SER A 148 11.94 -19.37 -14.94
C SER A 148 11.99 -18.97 -16.41
N VAL A 149 12.41 -17.73 -16.74
CA VAL A 149 12.59 -17.29 -18.13
C VAL A 149 13.61 -18.17 -18.87
N LEU A 150 14.69 -18.57 -18.19
CA LEU A 150 15.74 -19.42 -18.77
C LEU A 150 15.32 -20.89 -18.91
N LEU A 151 14.55 -21.43 -17.97
CA LEU A 151 14.21 -22.86 -17.92
C LEU A 151 12.96 -23.22 -18.73
N ILE A 152 12.02 -22.31 -18.96
CA ILE A 152 10.79 -22.62 -19.71
C ILE A 152 11.08 -23.03 -21.17
N PRO A 153 11.92 -22.32 -21.96
CA PRO A 153 12.22 -22.73 -23.33
C PRO A 153 12.84 -24.14 -23.46
N PRO A 154 13.89 -24.53 -22.68
CA PRO A 154 14.43 -25.88 -22.77
C PRO A 154 13.45 -26.93 -22.25
N MET A 155 12.59 -26.62 -21.26
CA MET A 155 11.53 -27.55 -20.83
C MET A 155 10.50 -27.80 -21.94
N LEU A 156 10.12 -26.76 -22.69
CA LEU A 156 9.24 -26.88 -23.86
C LEU A 156 9.90 -27.68 -24.98
N ALA A 157 11.17 -27.41 -25.27
CA ALA A 157 11.93 -28.15 -26.28
C ALA A 157 12.06 -29.64 -25.90
N PHE A 158 12.37 -29.94 -24.65
CA PHE A 158 12.42 -31.30 -24.13
C PHE A 158 11.06 -32.00 -24.19
N ALA A 159 9.97 -31.31 -23.83
CA ALA A 159 8.62 -31.88 -23.91
C ALA A 159 8.21 -32.18 -25.36
N HIS A 160 8.55 -31.30 -26.29
CA HIS A 160 8.31 -31.49 -27.72
C HIS A 160 9.13 -32.67 -28.26
N GLU A 161 10.41 -32.76 -27.90
CA GLU A 161 11.28 -33.87 -28.32
C GLU A 161 10.84 -35.21 -27.70
N ALA A 162 10.44 -35.23 -26.43
CA ALA A 162 9.91 -36.43 -25.81
C ALA A 162 8.63 -36.91 -26.53
N ALA A 163 7.76 -35.98 -26.95
CA ALA A 163 6.57 -36.30 -27.74
C ALA A 163 6.93 -36.83 -29.14
N SER A 164 7.90 -36.21 -29.82
CA SER A 164 8.34 -36.65 -31.16
C SER A 164 8.98 -38.04 -31.13
N GLN A 165 9.80 -38.34 -30.12
CA GLN A 165 10.44 -39.66 -29.96
C GLN A 165 9.42 -40.77 -29.71
N VAL A 166 8.38 -40.55 -28.91
CA VAL A 166 7.30 -41.53 -28.71
C VAL A 166 6.59 -41.83 -30.04
N MET A 167 6.31 -40.81 -30.85
CA MET A 167 5.68 -40.98 -32.16
C MET A 167 6.58 -41.72 -33.15
N LEU A 168 7.91 -41.52 -33.11
CA LEU A 168 8.87 -42.24 -33.94
C LEU A 168 9.02 -43.71 -33.54
N ILE A 169 9.03 -44.02 -32.25
CA ILE A 169 9.07 -45.41 -31.75
C ILE A 169 7.81 -46.17 -32.19
N GLU A 170 6.63 -45.54 -32.08
CA GLU A 170 5.37 -46.09 -32.57
C GLU A 170 5.43 -46.35 -34.08
N ALA A 171 5.86 -45.37 -34.88
CA ALA A 171 5.99 -45.51 -36.33
C ALA A 171 6.93 -46.65 -36.76
N LYS A 172 8.04 -46.87 -36.04
CA LYS A 172 8.96 -47.99 -36.31
C LYS A 172 8.38 -49.34 -35.90
N SER A 173 7.60 -49.41 -34.82
CA SER A 173 6.98 -50.66 -34.35
C SER A 173 5.95 -51.21 -35.33
N THR A 174 5.28 -50.35 -36.11
CA THR A 174 4.28 -50.74 -37.11
C THR A 174 4.89 -51.39 -38.37
N VAL A 175 6.20 -51.24 -38.63
CA VAL A 175 6.85 -51.69 -39.87
C VAL A 175 7.40 -53.13 -39.77
N TYR A 176 7.45 -53.74 -38.59
CA TYR A 176 8.08 -55.06 -38.35
C TYR A 176 7.10 -56.20 -38.06
N ILE A 177 5.88 -56.15 -38.59
CA ILE A 177 4.93 -57.25 -38.44
C ILE A 177 5.19 -58.27 -39.57
N GLU A 178 5.79 -59.42 -39.22
CA GLU A 178 5.95 -60.55 -40.15
C GLU A 178 4.57 -61.08 -40.61
N PRO A 179 4.36 -61.29 -41.92
CA PRO A 179 3.13 -61.86 -42.45
C PRO A 179 3.03 -63.34 -42.06
N GLY A 180 2.39 -63.67 -40.94
CA GLY A 180 2.18 -65.08 -40.57
C GLY A 180 1.65 -65.43 -39.17
N ALA A 181 1.51 -64.47 -38.24
CA ALA A 181 1.01 -64.73 -36.88
C ALA A 181 -0.03 -63.69 -36.45
N GLN A 182 -1.14 -63.60 -37.20
CA GLN A 182 -1.88 -62.34 -37.37
C GLN A 182 -2.97 -62.03 -36.34
N ASP A 183 -3.89 -62.92 -35.94
CA ASP A 183 -5.18 -62.38 -35.43
C ASP A 183 -5.29 -61.96 -33.95
N LYS A 184 -4.43 -62.43 -33.02
CA LYS A 184 -4.62 -62.12 -31.57
C LYS A 184 -3.52 -61.29 -30.90
N ARG A 185 -2.30 -61.33 -31.44
CA ARG A 185 -1.18 -60.53 -30.90
C ARG A 185 -1.22 -59.09 -31.40
N GLU A 186 -1.69 -58.88 -32.62
CA GLU A 186 -1.85 -57.54 -33.21
C GLU A 186 -2.82 -56.67 -32.40
N GLU A 187 -3.95 -57.24 -31.96
CA GLU A 187 -4.96 -56.51 -31.19
C GLU A 187 -4.44 -56.05 -29.82
N THR A 188 -3.66 -56.92 -29.13
CA THR A 188 -3.09 -56.58 -27.81
C THR A 188 -1.95 -55.56 -27.91
N GLN A 189 -1.11 -55.66 -28.95
CA GLN A 189 -0.01 -54.70 -29.18
C GLN A 189 -0.54 -53.34 -29.63
N ALA A 190 -1.57 -53.30 -30.46
CA ALA A 190 -2.24 -52.07 -30.87
C ALA A 190 -2.93 -51.36 -29.69
N ALA A 191 -3.54 -52.11 -28.77
CA ALA A 191 -4.15 -51.55 -27.56
C ALA A 191 -3.10 -50.94 -26.62
N GLN A 192 -1.96 -51.61 -26.43
CA GLN A 192 -0.87 -51.12 -25.58
C GLN A 192 -0.16 -49.91 -26.18
N SER A 193 0.08 -49.88 -27.49
CA SER A 193 0.71 -48.73 -28.16
C SER A 193 -0.18 -47.47 -28.11
N GLY A 194 -1.49 -47.65 -28.31
CA GLY A 194 -2.47 -46.57 -28.19
C GLY A 194 -2.52 -45.95 -26.79
N GLU A 195 -2.42 -46.77 -25.73
CA GLU A 195 -2.40 -46.28 -24.35
C GLU A 195 -1.11 -45.50 -24.03
N VAL A 196 0.05 -46.00 -24.46
CA VAL A 196 1.34 -45.31 -24.29
C VAL A 196 1.34 -43.96 -25.01
N ARG A 197 0.83 -43.91 -26.24
CA ARG A 197 0.68 -42.65 -27.01
C ARG A 197 -0.24 -41.66 -26.31
N LYS A 198 -1.39 -42.12 -25.80
CA LYS A 198 -2.34 -41.27 -25.08
C LYS A 198 -1.69 -40.68 -23.83
N ARG A 199 -0.92 -41.47 -23.07
CA ARG A 199 -0.19 -40.99 -21.87
C ARG A 199 0.93 -40.01 -22.23
N ALA A 200 1.70 -40.28 -23.27
CA ALA A 200 2.77 -39.38 -23.74
C ALA A 200 2.23 -38.03 -24.23
N ASN A 201 1.19 -38.05 -25.06
CA ASN A 201 0.52 -36.83 -25.54
C ASN A 201 -0.13 -36.05 -24.39
N ALA A 202 -0.73 -36.74 -23.42
CA ALA A 202 -1.28 -36.10 -22.22
C ALA A 202 -0.17 -35.44 -21.37
N ALA A 203 0.96 -36.11 -21.18
CA ALA A 203 2.11 -35.57 -20.44
C ALA A 203 2.73 -34.36 -21.17
N ALA A 204 2.97 -34.45 -22.47
CA ALA A 204 3.48 -33.35 -23.29
C ALA A 204 2.52 -32.16 -23.32
N GLY A 205 1.21 -32.44 -23.45
CA GLY A 205 0.16 -31.43 -23.38
C GLY A 205 0.11 -30.73 -22.02
N LEU A 206 0.25 -31.47 -20.91
CA LEU A 206 0.30 -30.91 -19.57
C LEU A 206 1.54 -30.02 -19.38
N VAL A 207 2.73 -30.50 -19.77
CA VAL A 207 3.96 -29.70 -19.66
C VAL A 207 3.87 -28.42 -20.51
N THR A 208 3.35 -28.53 -21.74
CA THR A 208 3.13 -27.37 -22.61
C THR A 208 2.15 -26.38 -21.99
N THR A 209 1.04 -26.87 -21.42
CA THR A 209 0.03 -26.01 -20.75
C THR A 209 0.63 -25.31 -19.53
N LEU A 210 1.37 -26.03 -18.69
CA LEU A 210 2.04 -25.46 -17.51
C LEU A 210 3.12 -24.44 -17.89
N ALA A 211 3.87 -24.70 -18.96
CA ALA A 211 4.86 -23.77 -19.47
C ALA A 211 4.23 -22.49 -20.04
N LEU A 212 3.12 -22.60 -20.78
CA LEU A 212 2.36 -21.44 -21.26
C LEU A 212 1.73 -20.66 -20.11
N ALA A 213 1.17 -21.34 -19.11
CA ALA A 213 0.66 -20.69 -17.90
C ALA A 213 1.78 -19.97 -17.13
N SER A 214 2.96 -20.58 -17.04
CA SER A 214 4.15 -19.97 -16.43
C SER A 214 4.64 -18.76 -17.22
N LEU A 215 4.62 -18.80 -18.55
CA LEU A 215 4.93 -17.66 -19.40
C LEU A 215 3.94 -16.51 -19.19
N GLY A 216 2.64 -16.83 -19.08
CA GLY A 216 1.60 -15.88 -18.70
C GLY A 216 1.88 -15.24 -17.34
N ALA A 217 2.25 -16.04 -16.33
CA ALA A 217 2.64 -15.53 -15.01
C ALA A 217 3.88 -14.63 -15.08
N LEU A 218 4.88 -14.94 -15.92
CA LEU A 218 6.09 -14.14 -16.08
C LEU A 218 5.81 -12.73 -16.61
N VAL A 219 4.83 -12.56 -17.50
CA VAL A 219 4.40 -11.24 -17.98
C VAL A 219 3.96 -10.34 -16.82
N PHE A 220 3.38 -10.91 -15.75
CA PHE A 220 3.03 -10.18 -14.52
C PHE A 220 4.20 -10.06 -13.54
N MET A 221 4.97 -11.14 -13.35
CA MET A 221 6.06 -11.18 -12.36
C MET A 221 7.20 -10.22 -12.71
N VAL A 222 7.60 -10.13 -13.98
CA VAL A 222 8.75 -9.33 -14.40
C VAL A 222 8.57 -7.83 -14.05
N PRO A 223 7.48 -7.15 -14.45
CA PRO A 223 7.25 -5.76 -14.05
C PRO A 223 7.16 -5.57 -12.53
N LEU A 224 6.54 -6.51 -11.81
CA LEU A 224 6.43 -6.47 -10.35
C LEU A 224 7.80 -6.58 -9.67
N GLY A 225 8.66 -7.49 -10.13
CA GLY A 225 10.03 -7.66 -9.65
C GLY A 225 10.85 -6.38 -9.83
N PHE A 226 10.84 -5.79 -11.03
CA PHE A 226 11.56 -4.53 -11.27
C PHE A 226 11.02 -3.35 -10.46
N ARG A 227 9.69 -3.26 -10.26
CA ARG A 227 9.08 -2.27 -9.37
C ARG A 227 9.53 -2.49 -7.91
N GLY A 228 9.55 -3.74 -7.44
CA GLY A 228 10.06 -4.13 -6.12
C GLY A 228 11.49 -3.69 -5.89
N VAL A 229 12.39 -3.98 -6.82
CA VAL A 229 13.81 -3.58 -6.76
C VAL A 229 13.96 -2.07 -6.74
N GLY A 230 13.25 -1.38 -7.63
CA GLY A 230 13.29 0.07 -7.70
C GLY A 230 12.90 0.71 -6.37
N ARG A 231 11.91 0.14 -5.68
CA ARG A 231 11.49 0.58 -4.34
C ARG A 231 12.54 0.33 -3.28
N ILE A 232 13.09 -0.90 -3.22
CA ILE A 232 14.13 -1.26 -2.25
C ILE A 232 15.37 -0.38 -2.40
N ARG A 233 15.79 -0.14 -3.65
CA ARG A 233 16.91 0.75 -3.95
C ARG A 233 16.65 2.18 -3.52
N ARG A 234 15.39 2.66 -3.51
CA ARG A 234 15.04 4.00 -3.01
C ARG A 234 15.07 4.05 -1.48
N ALA A 235 14.41 3.11 -0.82
CA ALA A 235 14.37 3.02 0.64
C ALA A 235 15.77 2.82 1.26
N GLY A 236 16.68 2.17 0.54
CA GLY A 236 18.07 1.97 0.95
C GLY A 236 19.02 3.13 0.66
N ARG A 237 18.55 4.26 0.09
CA ARG A 237 19.44 5.39 -0.22
C ARG A 237 19.93 6.05 1.06
N ARG A 238 21.23 6.35 1.08
CA ARG A 238 21.83 7.22 2.08
C ARG A 238 21.43 8.67 1.81
N ALA A 239 21.32 9.46 2.88
CA ALA A 239 21.12 10.89 2.78
C ALA A 239 22.26 11.53 1.97
N ARG A 240 21.90 12.50 1.14
CA ARG A 240 22.82 13.30 0.33
C ARG A 240 23.01 14.66 0.97
N ALA A 241 24.24 14.97 1.34
CA ALA A 241 24.61 16.28 1.89
C ALA A 241 24.86 17.33 0.80
N ASP A 242 24.98 16.91 -0.47
CA ASP A 242 25.31 17.79 -1.58
C ASP A 242 24.08 18.38 -2.29
N ALA A 243 22.87 18.12 -1.79
CA ALA A 243 21.65 18.76 -2.24
C ALA A 243 20.82 19.12 -1.01
N SER A 244 20.52 20.42 -0.88
CA SER A 244 19.72 20.98 0.21
C SER A 244 18.37 21.42 -0.32
N LEU A 245 17.32 21.16 0.45
CA LEU A 245 15.98 21.69 0.21
C LEU A 245 15.59 22.68 1.31
N LEU A 246 14.69 23.61 1.01
CA LEU A 246 14.09 24.46 2.02
C LEU A 246 12.87 23.75 2.61
N SER A 247 12.83 23.62 3.92
CA SER A 247 11.71 23.04 4.65
C SER A 247 11.10 24.06 5.59
N ILE A 248 9.87 24.46 5.29
CA ILE A 248 9.09 25.43 6.07
C ILE A 248 8.00 24.67 6.81
N TRP A 249 7.88 24.87 8.11
CA TRP A 249 6.87 24.22 8.92
C TRP A 249 6.50 25.05 10.14
N HIS A 250 5.30 24.81 10.67
CA HIS A 250 4.79 25.45 11.86
C HIS A 250 4.88 24.49 13.06
N PRO A 251 5.27 24.95 14.26
CA PRO A 251 5.40 24.09 15.46
C PRO A 251 4.11 23.35 15.83
N ASN A 252 2.97 24.00 15.64
CA ASN A 252 1.63 23.43 15.89
C ASN A 252 0.96 22.89 14.62
N ASP A 253 1.71 22.53 13.58
CA ASP A 253 1.14 21.89 12.39
C ASP A 253 0.48 20.55 12.76
N GLU A 254 -0.85 20.49 12.64
CA GLU A 254 -1.66 19.40 13.14
C GLU A 254 -1.43 18.11 12.36
N ALA A 255 -1.20 18.20 11.05
CA ALA A 255 -0.97 17.03 10.21
C ALA A 255 0.36 16.37 10.57
N ILE A 256 1.42 17.16 10.75
CA ILE A 256 2.72 16.66 11.19
C ILE A 256 2.60 16.07 12.59
N ALA A 257 2.03 16.81 13.55
CA ALA A 257 1.89 16.37 14.93
C ALA A 257 1.04 15.09 15.06
N PHE A 258 -0.08 14.99 14.32
CA PHE A 258 -0.95 13.82 14.31
C PHE A 258 -0.20 12.58 13.82
N LEU A 259 0.47 12.67 12.67
CA LEU A 259 1.19 11.55 12.09
C LEU A 259 2.39 11.11 12.96
N SER A 260 3.13 12.07 13.53
CA SER A 260 4.22 11.77 14.48
C SER A 260 3.70 11.12 15.78
N ARG A 261 2.56 11.57 16.32
CA ARG A 261 1.93 10.91 17.47
C ARG A 261 1.48 9.51 17.14
N LEU A 262 0.81 9.34 15.99
CA LEU A 262 0.32 8.05 15.54
C LEU A 262 1.44 7.02 15.36
N GLU A 263 2.62 7.45 14.93
CA GLU A 263 3.80 6.58 14.86
C GLU A 263 4.18 6.03 16.24
N GLY A 264 4.19 6.90 17.26
CA GLY A 264 4.53 6.54 18.64
C GLY A 264 3.45 5.74 19.36
N LEU A 265 2.20 5.78 18.90
CA LEU A 265 1.11 5.02 19.48
C LEU A 265 1.33 3.52 19.28
N ARG A 266 1.41 2.79 20.38
CA ARG A 266 1.38 1.32 20.38
C ARG A 266 -0.06 0.89 20.49
N ILE A 267 -0.69 0.57 19.36
CA ILE A 267 -2.06 0.10 19.37
C ILE A 267 -2.00 -1.39 19.71
N GLU A 268 -2.49 -1.75 20.90
CA GLU A 268 -2.66 -3.14 21.33
C GLU A 268 -4.15 -3.49 21.30
N PRO A 269 -4.73 -3.77 20.11
CA PRO A 269 -6.16 -4.09 19.98
C PRO A 269 -6.52 -5.38 20.74
N PHE A 270 -5.53 -6.27 20.96
CA PHE A 270 -5.64 -7.42 21.82
C PHE A 270 -4.74 -7.26 23.07
N PRO A 271 -5.27 -6.66 24.16
CA PRO A 271 -4.59 -6.58 25.44
C PRO A 271 -4.20 -7.97 25.96
N ARG A 272 -3.25 -8.04 26.89
CA ARG A 272 -2.88 -9.30 27.54
C ARG A 272 -4.12 -10.01 28.11
N TRP A 273 -4.21 -11.32 27.86
CA TRP A 273 -5.28 -12.20 28.28
C TRP A 273 -6.65 -11.87 27.68
N SER A 274 -6.75 -11.00 26.67
CA SER A 274 -8.04 -10.70 26.05
C SER A 274 -8.56 -11.89 25.24
N MET A 275 -7.69 -12.63 24.54
CA MET A 275 -8.10 -13.84 23.81
C MET A 275 -8.51 -14.94 24.79
N LEU A 276 -7.76 -15.07 25.89
CA LEU A 276 -8.09 -16.02 26.93
C LEU A 276 -9.44 -15.69 27.60
N ARG A 277 -9.73 -14.41 27.88
CA ARG A 277 -11.03 -13.97 28.41
C ARG A 277 -12.16 -14.13 27.39
N GLY A 278 -11.93 -13.75 26.14
CA GLY A 278 -12.89 -13.87 25.03
C GLY A 278 -13.23 -15.32 24.67
N SER A 279 -12.33 -16.27 24.95
CA SER A 279 -12.56 -17.68 24.67
C SER A 279 -13.64 -18.33 25.52
N ARG A 280 -14.11 -17.69 26.61
CA ARG A 280 -15.16 -18.23 27.48
C ARG A 280 -16.43 -18.55 26.69
N THR A 281 -16.88 -17.64 25.84
CA THR A 281 -18.09 -17.83 25.03
C THR A 281 -17.90 -18.96 24.03
N GLY A 282 -16.73 -19.03 23.38
CA GLY A 282 -16.38 -20.12 22.47
C GLY A 282 -16.38 -21.48 23.17
N ALA A 283 -15.76 -21.57 24.34
CA ALA A 283 -15.70 -22.79 25.13
C ALA A 283 -17.09 -23.27 25.56
N ILE A 284 -17.99 -22.35 25.95
CA ILE A 284 -19.39 -22.67 26.26
C ILE A 284 -20.10 -23.21 25.02
N ILE A 285 -20.00 -22.53 23.87
CA ILE A 285 -20.66 -22.97 22.63
C ILE A 285 -20.17 -24.36 22.21
N TRP A 286 -18.86 -24.60 22.25
CA TRP A 286 -18.30 -25.91 21.89
C TRP A 286 -18.67 -27.00 22.89
N GLY A 287 -18.69 -26.69 24.19
CA GLY A 287 -19.17 -27.60 25.21
C GLY A 287 -20.64 -27.98 25.01
N VAL A 288 -21.53 -27.00 24.78
CA VAL A 288 -22.95 -27.25 24.51
C VAL A 288 -23.13 -28.08 23.25
N ARG A 289 -22.39 -27.76 22.16
CA ARG A 289 -22.44 -28.54 20.92
C ARG A 289 -22.02 -30.00 21.14
N ALA A 290 -20.95 -30.23 21.90
CA ALA A 290 -20.50 -31.59 22.21
C ALA A 290 -21.57 -32.38 22.97
N VAL A 291 -22.25 -31.76 23.94
CA VAL A 291 -23.36 -32.38 24.67
C VAL A 291 -24.55 -32.66 23.74
N MET A 292 -24.90 -31.72 22.85
CA MET A 292 -26.03 -31.86 21.91
C MET A 292 -25.83 -32.95 20.85
N LEU A 293 -24.60 -33.35 20.55
CA LEU A 293 -24.34 -34.45 19.61
C LEU A 293 -24.83 -35.81 20.16
N ILE A 294 -24.90 -35.98 21.48
CA ILE A 294 -25.35 -37.25 22.09
C ILE A 294 -26.85 -37.52 21.86
N PRO A 295 -27.79 -36.60 22.18
CA PRO A 295 -29.20 -36.81 21.87
C PRO A 295 -29.46 -36.87 20.36
N LEU A 296 -28.68 -36.14 19.54
CA LEU A 296 -28.79 -36.23 18.08
C LEU A 296 -28.39 -37.62 17.56
N ALA A 297 -27.30 -38.18 18.06
CA ALA A 297 -26.89 -39.55 17.74
C ALA A 297 -27.93 -40.57 18.25
N SER A 298 -28.46 -40.38 19.46
CA SER A 298 -29.51 -41.25 20.03
C SER A 298 -30.79 -41.22 19.18
N ALA A 299 -31.20 -40.03 18.71
CA ALA A 299 -32.35 -39.87 17.81
C ALA A 299 -32.13 -40.60 16.47
N LEU A 300 -30.91 -40.54 15.92
CA LEU A 300 -30.56 -41.29 14.70
C LEU A 300 -30.70 -42.81 14.91
N PHE A 301 -30.26 -43.34 16.06
CA PHE A 301 -30.43 -44.75 16.40
C PHE A 301 -31.89 -45.15 16.59
N PHE A 302 -32.73 -44.29 17.16
CA PHE A 302 -34.17 -44.54 17.23
C PHE A 302 -34.84 -44.60 15.86
N ILE A 303 -34.45 -43.69 14.94
CA ILE A 303 -34.94 -43.72 13.56
C ILE A 303 -34.54 -45.04 12.90
N LEU A 304 -33.28 -45.47 13.03
CA LEU A 304 -32.82 -46.76 12.49
C LEU A 304 -33.57 -47.95 13.10
N GLY A 305 -33.88 -47.90 14.40
CA GLY A 305 -34.70 -48.90 15.08
C GLY A 305 -36.12 -48.98 14.50
N ALA A 306 -36.72 -47.84 14.17
CA ALA A 306 -38.05 -47.78 13.54
C ALA A 306 -38.07 -48.42 12.14
N PHE A 307 -36.93 -48.55 11.47
CA PHE A 307 -36.77 -49.26 10.19
C PHE A 307 -36.42 -50.75 10.35
N GLY A 308 -36.62 -51.35 11.53
CA GLY A 308 -36.52 -52.79 11.75
C GLY A 308 -35.14 -53.28 12.22
N VAL A 309 -34.24 -52.37 12.61
CA VAL A 309 -32.97 -52.74 13.24
C VAL A 309 -33.16 -52.81 14.76
N GLU A 310 -33.65 -53.94 15.29
CA GLU A 310 -34.04 -54.08 16.71
C GLU A 310 -32.93 -53.66 17.71
N SER A 311 -31.67 -53.96 17.38
CA SER A 311 -30.52 -53.58 18.22
C SER A 311 -30.28 -52.06 18.27
N ALA A 312 -30.69 -51.32 17.24
CA ALA A 312 -30.51 -49.86 17.17
C ALA A 312 -31.39 -49.12 18.18
N PHE A 313 -32.59 -49.62 18.47
CA PHE A 313 -33.47 -49.00 19.47
C PHE A 313 -32.87 -49.09 20.89
N VAL A 314 -32.38 -50.26 21.28
CA VAL A 314 -31.73 -50.48 22.58
C VAL A 314 -30.44 -49.66 22.70
N MET A 315 -29.65 -49.60 21.61
CA MET A 315 -28.47 -48.73 21.55
C MET A 315 -28.83 -47.25 21.69
N GLY A 316 -29.90 -46.78 21.04
CA GLY A 316 -30.39 -45.40 21.16
C GLY A 316 -30.81 -45.03 22.59
N LEU A 317 -31.53 -45.92 23.27
CA LEU A 317 -31.93 -45.72 24.67
C LEU A 317 -30.74 -45.72 25.63
N GLY A 318 -29.78 -46.65 25.43
CA GLY A 318 -28.55 -46.70 26.21
C GLY A 318 -27.69 -45.45 26.03
N LEU A 319 -27.50 -45.00 24.79
CA LEU A 319 -26.78 -43.76 24.46
C LEU A 319 -27.42 -42.53 25.10
N LEU A 320 -28.75 -42.46 25.17
CA LEU A 320 -29.45 -41.33 25.79
C LEU A 320 -29.23 -41.29 27.32
N ILE A 321 -29.39 -42.42 28.00
CA ILE A 321 -29.23 -42.50 29.46
C ILE A 321 -27.77 -42.23 29.86
N ILE A 322 -26.82 -42.90 29.20
CA ILE A 322 -25.38 -42.67 29.40
C ILE A 322 -25.04 -41.21 29.04
N GLY A 323 -25.63 -40.70 27.96
CA GLY A 323 -25.44 -39.34 27.50
C GLY A 323 -25.82 -38.28 28.52
N ILE A 324 -26.99 -38.42 29.16
CA ILE A 324 -27.46 -37.51 30.21
C ILE A 324 -26.52 -37.57 31.42
N ALA A 325 -26.10 -38.77 31.83
CA ALA A 325 -25.19 -38.95 32.97
C ALA A 325 -23.79 -38.36 32.70
N VAL A 326 -23.28 -38.48 31.47
CA VAL A 326 -21.92 -38.05 31.09
C VAL A 326 -21.88 -36.59 30.61
N ALA A 327 -23.02 -35.98 30.26
CA ALA A 327 -23.10 -34.64 29.68
C ALA A 327 -22.33 -33.55 30.47
N PRO A 328 -22.44 -33.43 31.81
CA PRO A 328 -21.68 -32.42 32.56
C PRO A 328 -20.16 -32.63 32.48
N LEU A 329 -19.72 -33.89 32.52
CA LEU A 329 -18.31 -34.25 32.42
C LEU A 329 -17.77 -33.97 31.02
N LEU A 330 -18.51 -34.35 29.97
CA LEU A 330 -18.15 -34.06 28.58
C LEU A 330 -18.06 -32.56 28.33
N PHE A 331 -19.04 -31.78 28.82
CA PHE A 331 -19.00 -30.32 28.75
C PHE A 331 -17.74 -29.77 29.42
N ALA A 332 -17.44 -30.20 30.65
CA ALA A 332 -16.30 -29.71 31.41
C ALA A 332 -14.96 -30.02 30.71
N ILE A 333 -14.80 -31.25 30.19
CA ILE A 333 -13.60 -31.65 29.44
C ILE A 333 -13.44 -30.79 28.19
N VAL A 334 -14.48 -30.66 27.37
CA VAL A 334 -14.42 -29.86 26.13
C VAL A 334 -14.16 -28.39 26.44
N TYR A 335 -14.81 -27.85 27.48
CA TYR A 335 -14.61 -26.48 27.93
C TYR A 335 -13.15 -26.23 28.33
N VAL A 336 -12.59 -27.06 29.23
CA VAL A 336 -11.21 -26.94 29.72
C VAL A 336 -10.21 -27.15 28.59
N PHE A 337 -10.42 -28.17 27.76
CA PHE A 337 -9.55 -28.44 26.63
C PHE A 337 -9.52 -27.27 25.64
N TYR A 338 -10.69 -26.74 25.26
CA TYR A 338 -10.76 -25.58 24.37
C TYR A 338 -10.07 -24.36 25.00
N ARG A 339 -10.27 -24.12 26.29
CA ARG A 339 -9.65 -23.00 27.01
C ARG A 339 -8.15 -23.13 27.16
N LEU A 340 -7.63 -24.34 27.39
CA LEU A 340 -6.20 -24.58 27.54
C LEU A 340 -5.49 -24.59 26.19
N PHE A 341 -6.03 -25.25 25.18
CA PHE A 341 -5.33 -25.43 23.92
C PHE A 341 -5.62 -24.31 22.92
N ALA A 342 -6.89 -24.07 22.58
CA ALA A 342 -7.19 -23.06 21.58
C ALA A 342 -6.85 -21.65 22.09
N ALA A 343 -7.27 -21.31 23.31
CA ALA A 343 -7.10 -19.94 23.79
C ALA A 343 -5.68 -19.61 24.24
N LEU A 344 -4.97 -20.53 24.91
CA LEU A 344 -3.58 -20.29 25.34
C LEU A 344 -2.62 -20.27 24.15
N VAL A 345 -2.79 -21.16 23.17
CA VAL A 345 -1.96 -21.15 21.95
C VAL A 345 -2.19 -19.87 21.16
N LEU A 346 -3.43 -19.41 21.03
CA LEU A 346 -3.71 -18.12 20.38
C LEU A 346 -3.11 -16.94 21.17
N GLU A 347 -3.23 -16.94 22.50
CA GLU A 347 -2.70 -15.90 23.37
C GLU A 347 -1.16 -15.80 23.31
N LEU A 348 -0.46 -16.95 23.34
CA LEU A 348 1.00 -17.00 23.37
C LEU A 348 1.61 -16.90 21.96
N GLY A 349 1.04 -17.58 20.98
CA GLY A 349 1.60 -17.69 19.63
C GLY A 349 1.09 -16.64 18.64
N VAL A 350 -0.19 -16.28 18.70
CA VAL A 350 -0.86 -15.52 17.64
C VAL A 350 -1.11 -14.06 18.02
N ARG A 351 -1.32 -13.75 19.31
CA ARG A 351 -1.58 -12.37 19.79
C ARG A 351 -0.53 -11.37 19.34
N GLY A 352 0.75 -11.73 19.48
CA GLY A 352 1.86 -10.85 19.08
C GLY A 352 1.85 -10.56 17.57
N VAL A 353 1.47 -11.54 16.75
CA VAL A 353 1.35 -11.38 15.30
C VAL A 353 0.12 -10.51 14.98
N LEU A 354 -1.04 -10.79 15.58
CA LEU A 354 -2.26 -10.02 15.35
C LEU A 354 -2.13 -8.55 15.77
N ASN A 355 -1.55 -8.26 16.94
CA ASN A 355 -1.30 -6.88 17.35
C ASN A 355 -0.37 -6.17 16.37
N LYS A 356 0.71 -6.81 15.92
CA LYS A 356 1.62 -6.22 14.92
C LYS A 356 0.93 -5.99 13.56
N THR A 357 0.10 -6.93 13.13
CA THR A 357 -0.64 -6.83 11.87
C THR A 357 -1.68 -5.71 11.92
N VAL A 358 -2.48 -5.65 12.98
CA VAL A 358 -3.51 -4.61 13.13
C VAL A 358 -2.90 -3.24 13.39
N ASP A 359 -1.88 -3.10 14.24
CA ASP A 359 -1.12 -1.85 14.43
C ASP A 359 -0.54 -1.38 13.09
N GLY A 360 0.05 -2.30 12.33
CA GLY A 360 0.59 -2.02 10.99
C GLY A 360 -0.47 -1.62 9.97
N ALA A 361 -1.67 -2.21 10.04
CA ALA A 361 -2.80 -1.88 9.17
C ALA A 361 -3.41 -0.52 9.51
N LEU A 362 -3.65 -0.23 10.80
CA LEU A 362 -4.19 1.06 11.26
C LEU A 362 -3.24 2.22 10.94
N LYS A 363 -1.95 2.07 11.27
CA LYS A 363 -0.91 3.03 10.86
C LYS A 363 -0.82 3.12 9.34
N GLY A 364 -0.97 1.98 8.68
CA GLY A 364 -1.07 1.91 7.23
C GLY A 364 -2.15 2.84 6.67
N VAL A 365 -3.40 2.66 7.10
CA VAL A 365 -4.54 3.47 6.64
C VAL A 365 -4.28 4.96 6.85
N ALA A 366 -3.80 5.36 8.03
CA ALA A 366 -3.54 6.77 8.32
C ALA A 366 -2.41 7.37 7.46
N PHE A 367 -1.34 6.62 7.21
CA PHE A 367 -0.26 7.05 6.30
C PHE A 367 -0.63 6.93 4.82
N GLY A 368 -1.87 6.52 4.49
CA GLY A 368 -2.29 6.26 3.12
C GLY A 368 -1.53 5.08 2.50
N ARG A 369 -1.31 4.02 3.27
CA ARG A 369 -0.61 2.82 2.84
C ARG A 369 -1.57 1.91 2.09
N ASP A 370 -1.67 2.16 0.80
CA ASP A 370 -2.25 1.26 -0.19
C ASP A 370 -1.18 0.50 -0.99
N GLY A 371 0.11 0.78 -0.71
CA GLY A 371 1.25 0.14 -1.34
C GLY A 371 2.07 -0.73 -0.38
N ASP A 372 2.96 -1.54 -0.93
CA ASP A 372 3.75 -2.52 -0.17
C ASP A 372 4.76 -1.91 0.82
N ASN A 373 4.98 -0.59 0.80
CA ASN A 373 6.02 0.06 1.60
C ASN A 373 5.60 0.21 3.07
N ARG A 374 6.49 -0.16 4.00
CA ARG A 374 6.35 0.24 5.40
C ARG A 374 6.74 1.71 5.51
N ILE A 375 5.74 2.54 5.77
CA ILE A 375 5.90 3.98 6.02
C ILE A 375 6.05 4.19 7.53
N GLY A 376 7.01 5.03 7.92
CA GLY A 376 7.25 5.46 9.29
C GLY A 376 8.32 6.56 9.32
N ASP A 377 8.87 6.83 10.49
CA ASP A 377 9.77 7.93 10.83
C ASP A 377 9.26 9.28 10.32
N VAL A 378 8.09 9.71 10.78
CA VAL A 378 7.53 11.00 10.36
C VAL A 378 8.45 12.12 10.84
N SER A 379 8.91 12.93 9.90
CA SER A 379 9.88 13.99 10.13
C SER A 379 9.43 15.29 9.46
N THR A 380 9.80 16.43 10.05
CA THR A 380 9.62 17.75 9.43
C THR A 380 10.59 17.96 8.28
N CYS A 381 11.60 17.11 8.10
CA CYS A 381 12.61 17.22 7.05
C CYS A 381 12.83 15.92 6.28
N SER A 382 13.29 16.04 5.03
CA SER A 382 13.61 14.88 4.19
C SER A 382 14.68 13.98 4.80
N HIS A 383 14.50 12.67 4.62
CA HIS A 383 15.49 11.67 5.01
C HIS A 383 16.57 11.45 3.94
N TYR A 384 16.40 11.99 2.73
CA TYR A 384 17.30 11.73 1.60
C TYR A 384 18.18 12.90 1.23
N TYR A 385 17.85 14.10 1.68
CA TYR A 385 18.51 15.35 1.32
C TYR A 385 18.77 16.17 2.59
N SER A 386 19.83 16.98 2.60
CA SER A 386 19.96 18.00 3.64
C SER A 386 18.81 19.00 3.51
N ALA A 387 18.49 19.69 4.60
CA ALA A 387 17.43 20.67 4.59
C ALA A 387 17.82 21.92 5.39
N GLU A 388 17.66 23.08 4.78
CA GLU A 388 17.54 24.36 5.49
C GLU A 388 16.15 24.38 6.13
N ARG A 389 16.10 24.58 7.44
CA ARG A 389 14.87 24.46 8.23
C ARG A 389 14.42 25.84 8.66
N VAL A 390 13.19 26.18 8.30
CA VAL A 390 12.52 27.37 8.77
C VAL A 390 11.31 26.93 9.58
N GLU A 391 11.45 27.01 10.89
CA GLU A 391 10.34 26.89 11.81
C GLU A 391 9.66 28.26 11.94
N LEU A 392 8.39 28.34 11.56
CA LEU A 392 7.62 29.57 11.64
C LEU A 392 7.44 29.97 13.10
N SER A 393 7.71 31.24 13.40
CA SER A 393 7.61 31.81 14.73
C SER A 393 7.12 33.27 14.66
N GLY A 394 6.88 33.87 15.83
CA GLY A 394 6.49 35.27 15.95
C GLY A 394 5.09 35.55 15.38
N PRO A 395 4.86 36.77 14.83
CA PRO A 395 3.54 37.20 14.42
C PRO A 395 2.87 36.32 13.36
N VAL A 396 3.64 35.77 12.41
CA VAL A 396 3.08 34.91 11.34
C VAL A 396 2.52 33.63 11.93
N ALA A 397 3.30 32.95 12.77
CA ALA A 397 2.87 31.73 13.44
C ALA A 397 1.66 31.95 14.34
N GLN A 398 1.66 33.06 15.10
CA GLN A 398 0.53 33.42 15.96
C GLN A 398 -0.74 33.68 15.13
N ARG A 399 -0.66 34.44 14.04
CA ARG A 399 -1.82 34.69 13.16
C ARG A 399 -2.38 33.41 12.54
N MET A 400 -1.51 32.50 12.10
CA MET A 400 -1.95 31.20 11.58
C MET A 400 -2.70 30.40 12.65
N LEU A 401 -2.18 30.36 13.88
CA LEU A 401 -2.82 29.67 15.00
C LEU A 401 -4.15 30.30 15.39
N GLU A 402 -4.23 31.64 15.47
CA GLU A 402 -5.46 32.38 15.77
C GLU A 402 -6.51 32.15 14.69
N GLY A 403 -6.12 32.24 13.41
CA GLY A 403 -6.99 31.98 12.27
C GLY A 403 -7.56 30.56 12.27
N SER A 404 -6.70 29.55 12.48
CA SER A 404 -7.12 28.15 12.60
C SER A 404 -8.03 27.91 13.81
N THR A 405 -7.73 28.51 14.96
CA THR A 405 -8.56 28.40 16.17
C THR A 405 -9.95 28.99 15.95
N GLU A 406 -10.03 30.16 15.32
CA GLU A 406 -11.30 30.81 14.99
C GLU A 406 -12.11 30.02 13.95
N ALA A 407 -11.46 29.49 12.91
CA ALA A 407 -12.09 28.62 11.93
C ALA A 407 -12.63 27.33 12.58
N THR A 408 -11.85 26.73 13.48
CA THR A 408 -12.25 25.55 14.28
C THR A 408 -13.45 25.87 15.18
N ARG A 409 -13.46 27.03 15.83
CA ARG A 409 -14.59 27.48 16.66
C ARG A 409 -15.87 27.59 15.82
N ARG A 410 -15.81 28.25 14.65
CA ARG A 410 -16.96 28.36 13.74
C ARG A 410 -17.46 26.99 13.28
N LEU A 411 -16.55 26.05 13.05
CA LEU A 411 -16.91 24.67 12.72
C LEU A 411 -17.63 23.97 13.89
N PHE A 412 -17.14 24.12 15.12
CA PHE A 412 -17.83 23.58 16.31
C PHE A 412 -19.20 24.21 16.53
N ASP A 413 -19.35 25.51 16.28
CA ASP A 413 -20.64 26.20 16.39
C ASP A 413 -21.64 25.67 15.35
N LYS A 414 -21.19 25.46 14.09
CA LYS A 414 -21.98 24.77 13.05
C LYS A 414 -22.32 23.33 13.45
N TYR A 415 -21.36 22.59 14.00
CA TYR A 415 -21.55 21.20 14.46
C TYR A 415 -22.59 21.10 15.57
N ARG A 416 -22.50 22.00 16.54
CA ARG A 416 -23.47 22.11 17.62
C ARG A 416 -24.85 22.45 17.05
N ALA A 417 -24.95 23.42 16.15
CA ALA A 417 -26.22 23.78 15.54
C ALA A 417 -26.86 22.62 14.74
N SER A 418 -26.07 21.87 13.96
CA SER A 418 -26.56 20.75 13.16
C SER A 418 -27.01 19.56 14.02
N LEU A 419 -26.31 19.25 15.11
CA LEU A 419 -26.74 18.23 16.08
C LEU A 419 -28.10 18.55 16.72
N PHE A 420 -28.44 19.82 16.88
CA PHE A 420 -29.73 20.25 17.45
C PHE A 420 -30.79 20.54 16.38
N GLN A 421 -30.44 20.54 15.11
CA GLN A 421 -31.34 20.72 13.97
C GLN A 421 -31.82 19.40 13.33
N VAL A 422 -31.66 18.25 14.00
CA VAL A 422 -32.07 16.94 13.49
C VAL A 422 -33.60 16.89 13.27
N GLY A 423 -34.04 17.35 12.10
CA GLY A 423 -35.26 16.94 11.43
C GLY A 423 -35.10 15.53 10.87
N THR A 424 -36.20 14.95 10.39
CA THR A 424 -36.39 13.51 10.12
C THR A 424 -35.44 12.82 9.12
N ASP A 425 -34.56 13.54 8.42
CA ASP A 425 -33.58 12.95 7.48
C ASP A 425 -32.18 12.82 8.11
N GLN A 426 -31.98 11.74 8.86
CA GLN A 426 -30.77 11.48 9.65
C GLN A 426 -29.50 11.14 8.83
N SER A 427 -29.61 10.83 7.53
CA SER A 427 -28.48 10.29 6.75
C SER A 427 -27.59 11.31 6.05
N ASN A 428 -28.09 12.53 5.80
CA ASN A 428 -27.35 13.51 4.98
C ASN A 428 -26.57 14.51 5.83
N ALA A 429 -27.14 14.97 6.94
CA ALA A 429 -26.52 16.00 7.77
C ALA A 429 -25.14 15.57 8.30
N ILE A 430 -24.99 14.33 8.79
CA ILE A 430 -23.71 13.83 9.34
C ILE A 430 -22.65 13.63 8.24
N ASN A 431 -23.06 13.20 7.03
CA ASN A 431 -22.13 12.99 5.92
C ASN A 431 -21.66 14.32 5.31
N GLU A 432 -22.55 15.28 5.12
CA GLU A 432 -22.18 16.65 4.72
C GLU A 432 -21.29 17.29 5.79
N LEU A 433 -21.59 17.09 7.08
CA LEU A 433 -20.73 17.55 8.16
C LEU A 433 -19.37 16.85 8.20
N ALA A 434 -19.28 15.55 7.92
CA ALA A 434 -18.01 14.84 7.88
C ALA A 434 -17.15 15.30 6.70
N GLN A 435 -17.78 15.74 5.61
CA GLN A 435 -17.11 16.38 4.48
C GLN A 435 -16.72 17.84 4.79
N ASP A 436 -17.59 18.60 5.48
CA ASP A 436 -17.37 20.02 5.83
C ASP A 436 -16.45 20.20 7.06
N ALA A 437 -16.43 19.26 8.01
CA ALA A 437 -15.50 19.26 9.15
C ALA A 437 -14.08 18.80 8.78
N MET A 438 -13.93 18.23 7.59
CA MET A 438 -12.63 18.06 6.93
C MET A 438 -12.28 19.26 6.03
N THR A 439 -13.01 20.39 6.12
CA THR A 439 -12.59 21.62 5.44
C THR A 439 -11.24 22.05 5.97
N TRP A 440 -10.32 22.07 5.02
CA TRP A 440 -8.90 22.27 5.20
C TRP A 440 -8.60 23.58 5.95
N ASP A 441 -9.45 24.61 5.84
CA ASP A 441 -9.24 25.96 6.41
C ASP A 441 -9.18 26.02 7.94
N SER A 442 -9.59 24.97 8.64
CA SER A 442 -9.56 24.91 10.10
C SER A 442 -8.18 24.56 10.68
N LEU A 443 -7.24 24.11 9.84
CA LEU A 443 -5.93 23.63 10.28
C LEU A 443 -4.84 24.67 9.98
N VAL A 444 -3.91 24.87 10.90
CA VAL A 444 -2.68 25.63 10.61
C VAL A 444 -2.00 25.08 9.35
N HIS A 445 -2.05 23.76 9.17
CA HIS A 445 -1.46 23.03 8.06
C HIS A 445 -1.82 23.55 6.65
N THR A 446 -2.95 24.21 6.47
CA THR A 446 -3.48 24.59 5.14
C THR A 446 -3.38 26.09 4.88
N THR A 447 -3.18 26.87 5.94
CA THR A 447 -3.12 28.34 5.91
C THR A 447 -1.76 28.92 5.53
N TYR A 448 -0.75 28.07 5.25
CA TYR A 448 0.61 28.56 4.94
C TYR A 448 0.61 29.52 3.75
N PHE A 449 -0.13 29.21 2.69
CA PHE A 449 -0.07 30.00 1.45
C PHE A 449 -0.97 31.24 1.48
N ASP A 450 -1.77 31.41 2.53
CA ASP A 450 -2.47 32.65 2.81
C ASP A 450 -1.55 33.70 3.44
N GLN A 451 -0.41 33.25 3.99
CA GLN A 451 0.54 34.13 4.64
C GLN A 451 1.49 34.77 3.60
N PRO A 452 1.49 36.10 3.49
CA PRO A 452 2.31 36.81 2.52
C PRO A 452 3.81 36.53 2.69
N GLU A 453 4.26 36.38 3.94
CA GLU A 453 5.65 36.12 4.29
C GLU A 453 6.16 34.78 3.75
N ILE A 454 5.26 33.80 3.51
CA ILE A 454 5.65 32.48 2.97
C ILE A 454 6.00 32.60 1.49
N ALA A 455 5.24 33.36 0.70
CA ALA A 455 5.59 33.63 -0.70
C ALA A 455 6.91 34.40 -0.80
N ASP A 456 7.12 35.37 0.09
CA ASP A 456 8.33 36.18 0.12
C ASP A 456 9.56 35.33 0.46
N LEU A 457 9.46 34.48 1.50
CA LEU A 457 10.50 33.55 1.91
C LEU A 457 10.88 32.56 0.79
N ILE A 458 9.89 32.00 0.11
CA ILE A 458 10.11 31.07 -1.01
C ILE A 458 10.77 31.79 -2.19
N GLY A 459 10.29 32.98 -2.53
CA GLY A 459 10.85 33.80 -3.62
C GLY A 459 12.31 34.17 -3.36
N ASP A 460 12.64 34.54 -2.12
CA ASP A 460 14.00 34.88 -1.71
C ASP A 460 14.94 33.69 -1.76
N TYR A 461 14.48 32.52 -1.34
CA TYR A 461 15.24 31.28 -1.44
C TYR A 461 15.54 30.92 -2.90
N ILE A 462 14.54 30.98 -3.79
CA ILE A 462 14.71 30.73 -5.23
C ILE A 462 15.72 31.71 -5.82
N ALA A 463 15.55 33.01 -5.55
CA ALA A 463 16.45 34.05 -6.06
C ALA A 463 17.88 33.88 -5.56
N ARG A 464 18.07 33.46 -4.30
CA ARG A 464 19.38 33.16 -3.72
C ARG A 464 20.07 31.99 -4.45
N VAL A 465 19.33 30.92 -4.73
CA VAL A 465 19.84 29.74 -5.45
C VAL A 465 20.26 30.10 -6.88
N GLU A 466 19.46 30.88 -7.60
CA GLU A 466 19.77 31.29 -8.98
C GLU A 466 20.97 32.24 -9.06
N LYS A 467 21.17 33.09 -8.05
CA LYS A 467 22.36 33.95 -7.92
C LYS A 467 23.63 33.18 -7.53
N GLY A 468 23.57 31.85 -7.39
CA GLY A 468 24.71 31.01 -7.07
C GLY A 468 25.20 31.12 -5.63
N ALA A 469 24.43 31.76 -4.74
CA ALA A 469 24.75 31.74 -3.32
C ALA A 469 24.59 30.30 -2.79
N PRO A 470 25.48 29.83 -1.92
CA PRO A 470 25.32 28.53 -1.28
C PRO A 470 23.95 28.48 -0.58
N ALA A 471 23.23 27.38 -0.82
CA ALA A 471 21.95 27.07 -0.18
C ALA A 471 22.17 26.68 1.29
#